data_AF-A0A1M4EKL2-F1
#
_entry.id   AF-A0A1M4EKL2-F1
#
_cell.length_a   1.000
_cell.length_b   1.000
_cell.length_c   1.000
_cell.angle_alpha   90.00
_cell.angle_beta   90.00
_cell.angle_gamma   90.00
#
_symmetry.space_group_name_H-M   'P 1'
#
loop_
_entity.id
_entity.type
_entity.pdbx_description
1 polymer ?
#
loop_
_entity_poly.entity_id
_entity_poly.type
_entity_poly.pdbx_seq_one_letter_code
_entity_poly.pdbx_strand_id
1 'polypeptide(L)' 'MSANTFTPADLKTLLQAVGLGPAQDDYTLTFEQLALDSLARVEIATRIEDRFGLALEIDADHTPAQVAALVNQRLAGAAS' A
#
# COMPACT_ATOMS: atom_id res chain seq x y z
N MET A 1 1.06 -17.44 -16.71
CA MET A 1 0.70 -16.92 -15.38
C MET A 1 0.70 -15.42 -15.49
N SER A 2 -0.44 -14.74 -15.32
CA SER A 2 -0.46 -13.28 -15.34
C SER A 2 0.40 -12.81 -14.17
N ALA A 3 1.45 -12.04 -14.43
CA ALA A 3 2.23 -11.42 -13.36
C ALA A 3 1.26 -10.51 -12.59
N ASN A 4 0.90 -10.88 -11.36
CA ASN A 4 0.20 -9.97 -10.48
C ASN A 4 1.19 -8.85 -10.16
N THR A 5 0.95 -7.67 -10.70
CA THR A 5 1.77 -6.48 -10.48
C THR A 5 0.96 -5.48 -9.66
N PHE A 6 1.58 -4.90 -8.63
CA PHE A 6 0.98 -3.80 -7.88
C PHE A 6 1.37 -2.47 -8.52
N THR A 7 0.41 -1.80 -9.14
CA THR A 7 0.66 -0.59 -9.95
C THR A 7 0.54 0.70 -9.14
N PRO A 8 1.09 1.83 -9.64
CA PRO A 8 0.86 3.14 -9.04
C PRO A 8 -0.64 3.53 -8.96
N ALA A 9 -1.46 3.05 -9.89
CA ALA A 9 -2.91 3.27 -9.86
C ALA A 9 -3.57 2.49 -8.72
N ASP A 10 -3.08 1.29 -8.40
CA ASP A 10 -3.56 0.51 -7.25
C ASP A 10 -3.20 1.20 -5.94
N LEU A 11 -1.96 1.69 -5.82
CA LEU A 11 -1.52 2.46 -4.66
C LEU A 11 -2.40 3.69 -4.44
N LYS A 12 -2.61 4.49 -5.50
CA LYS A 12 -3.47 5.67 -5.44
C LYS A 12 -4.90 5.31 -5.01
N THR A 13 -5.48 4.27 -5.59
CA THR A 13 -6.84 3.82 -5.27
C THR A 13 -6.95 3.38 -3.81
N LEU A 14 -5.95 2.66 -3.29
CA LEU A 14 -5.92 2.25 -1.88
C LEU A 14 -5.85 3.45 -0.94
N LEU A 15 -4.93 4.39 -1.21
CA LEU A 15 -4.76 5.57 -0.37
C LEU A 15 -6.01 6.46 -0.36
N GLN A 16 -6.64 6.65 -1.52
CA GLN A 16 -7.90 7.40 -1.61
C GLN A 16 -9.04 6.71 -0.85
N ALA A 17 -9.07 5.37 -0.85
CA ALA A 17 -10.11 4.63 -0.17
C ALA A 17 -10.03 4.74 1.36
N VAL A 18 -8.85 5.03 1.91
CA VAL A 18 -8.65 5.29 3.35
C VAL A 18 -8.62 6.79 3.68
N GLY A 19 -9.05 7.64 2.76
CA GLY A 19 -9.27 9.06 3.02
C GLY A 19 -8.13 9.99 2.62
N LEU A 20 -7.07 9.52 1.95
CA LEU A 20 -6.03 10.41 1.43
C LEU A 20 -6.62 11.32 0.34
N GLY A 21 -6.50 12.64 0.52
CA GLY A 21 -7.07 13.61 -0.39
C GLY A 21 -6.43 13.53 -1.78
N PRO A 22 -7.15 13.89 -2.86
CA PRO A 22 -6.63 13.80 -4.24
C PRO A 22 -5.44 14.73 -4.53
N ALA A 23 -5.19 15.72 -3.66
CA ALA A 23 -4.06 16.65 -3.74
C ALA A 23 -2.83 16.19 -2.93
N GLN A 24 -2.92 15.08 -2.19
CA GLN A 24 -1.80 14.49 -1.46
C GLN A 24 -1.22 13.33 -2.29
N ASP A 25 -0.24 13.64 -3.13
CA ASP A 25 0.40 12.69 -4.05
C ASP A 25 1.90 12.45 -3.77
N ASP A 26 2.44 13.06 -2.71
CA ASP A 26 3.79 12.78 -2.24
C ASP A 26 3.82 11.49 -1.40
N TYR A 27 3.99 10.37 -2.09
CA TYR A 27 4.09 9.04 -1.49
C TYR A 27 5.45 8.73 -0.87
N THR A 28 6.35 9.72 -0.82
CA THR A 28 7.62 9.63 -0.07
C THR A 28 7.48 10.05 1.39
N LEU A 29 6.36 10.69 1.74
CA LEU A 29 5.99 10.99 3.13
C LEU A 29 5.53 9.74 3.87
N THR A 30 5.78 9.70 5.17
CA THR A 30 5.31 8.61 6.03
C THR A 30 3.79 8.65 6.21
N PHE A 31 3.18 7.53 6.61
CA PHE A 31 1.75 7.50 6.93
C PHE A 31 1.38 8.51 8.03
N GLU A 32 2.25 8.69 9.03
CA GLU A 32 2.07 9.72 10.06
C GLU A 32 2.06 11.15 9.45
N GLN A 33 2.99 11.46 8.56
CA GLN A 33 3.06 12.77 7.88
C GLN A 33 1.86 13.00 6.95
N LEU A 34 1.31 11.94 6.38
CA LEU A 34 0.09 11.97 5.57
C LEU A 34 -1.20 12.00 6.41
N ALA A 35 -1.08 12.00 7.74
CA ALA A 35 -2.19 11.91 8.69
C ALA A 35 -3.07 10.66 8.50
N LEU A 36 -2.48 9.57 8.01
CA LEU A 36 -3.12 8.25 7.90
C LEU A 36 -2.89 7.48 9.20
N ASP A 37 -3.94 7.38 10.00
CA ASP A 37 -3.93 6.77 11.33
C ASP A 37 -3.80 5.23 11.30
N SER A 38 -3.85 4.60 12.47
CA SER A 38 -3.73 3.14 12.59
C SER A 38 -4.86 2.40 11.88
N LEU A 39 -6.09 2.93 11.88
CA LEU A 39 -7.23 2.30 11.22
C LEU A 39 -7.02 2.32 9.71
N ALA A 40 -6.59 3.46 9.15
CA ALA A 40 -6.25 3.58 7.73
C ALA A 40 -5.16 2.58 7.32
N ARG A 41 -4.10 2.43 8.14
CA ARG A 41 -3.01 1.47 7.85
C ARG A 41 -3.46 0.01 7.90
N VAL A 42 -4.30 -0.36 8.88
CA VAL A 42 -4.91 -1.70 8.95
C VAL A 42 -5.77 -1.95 7.71
N GLU A 43 -6.59 -0.98 7.30
CA GLU A 43 -7.42 -1.12 6.12
C GLU A 43 -6.60 -1.27 4.83
N ILE A 44 -5.49 -0.53 4.68
CA ILE A 44 -4.55 -0.72 3.57
C ILE A 44 -4.02 -2.16 3.57
N ALA A 45 -3.56 -2.67 4.73
CA ALA A 45 -3.03 -4.02 4.86
C ALA A 45 -4.08 -5.09 4.49
N THR A 46 -5.30 -4.98 5.02
CA THR A 46 -6.41 -5.89 4.72
C THR A 46 -6.75 -5.89 3.23
N ARG A 47 -6.83 -4.72 2.58
CA ARG A 47 -7.13 -4.64 1.15
C ARG A 47 -6.02 -5.24 0.28
N ILE A 48 -4.76 -5.12 0.71
CA ILE A 48 -3.64 -5.78 0.02
C ILE A 48 -3.73 -7.30 0.19
N GLU A 49 -4.04 -7.79 1.39
CA GLU A 49 -4.25 -9.21 1.64
C GLU A 49 -5.40 -9.77 0.80
N ASP A 50 -6.56 -9.12 0.81
CA ASP A 50 -7.74 -9.55 0.04
C ASP A 50 -7.48 -9.61 -1.47
N ARG A 51 -6.73 -8.62 -2.01
CA ARG A 51 -6.52 -8.50 -3.45
C ARG A 51 -5.33 -9.31 -3.97
N PHE A 52 -4.28 -9.45 -3.16
CA PHE A 52 -3.00 -10.03 -3.58
C PHE A 52 -2.60 -11.28 -2.79
N GLY A 53 -3.34 -11.65 -1.74
CA GLY A 53 -3.00 -12.76 -0.85
C GLY A 53 -1.77 -12.49 0.01
N LEU A 54 -1.44 -11.21 0.24
CA LEU A 54 -0.23 -10.79 0.95
C LEU A 54 -0.56 -10.12 2.28
N ALA A 55 -0.33 -10.84 3.38
CA ALA A 55 -0.36 -10.26 4.71
C ALA A 55 0.82 -9.30 4.92
N LEU A 56 0.54 -8.05 5.26
CA LEU A 56 1.52 -7.02 5.58
C LEU A 56 1.25 -6.43 6.96
N GLU A 57 2.31 -6.00 7.64
CA GLU A 57 2.22 -5.09 8.77
C GLU A 57 2.69 -3.72 8.29
N ILE A 58 1.93 -2.66 8.61
CA ILE A 58 2.18 -1.30 8.14
C ILE A 58 2.26 -0.36 9.34
N ASP A 59 3.49 -0.04 9.72
CA ASP A 59 3.81 0.98 10.73
C ASP A 59 3.63 2.42 10.23
N ALA A 60 3.58 3.36 11.18
CA ALA A 60 3.33 4.78 10.92
C ALA A 60 4.50 5.49 10.23
N ASP A 61 5.72 4.98 10.42
CA ASP A 61 6.98 5.49 9.85
C ASP A 61 7.25 4.95 8.44
N HIS A 62 6.49 3.96 7.98
CA HIS A 62 6.52 3.54 6.58
C HIS A 62 5.94 4.61 5.66
N THR A 63 6.41 4.62 4.42
CA THR A 63 5.85 5.41 3.33
C THR A 63 4.99 4.54 2.42
N PRO A 64 3.98 5.12 1.73
CA PRO A 64 3.23 4.36 0.73
C PRO A 64 4.11 3.79 -0.39
N ALA A 65 5.18 4.49 -0.79
CA ALA A 65 6.15 3.99 -1.75
C ALA A 65 6.92 2.76 -1.26
N GLN A 66 7.31 2.72 0.02
CA GLN A 66 7.96 1.55 0.62
C GLN A 66 7.01 0.34 0.65
N VAL A 67 5.75 0.53 1.04
CA VAL A 67 4.73 -0.52 1.02
C VAL A 67 4.54 -1.05 -0.41
N ALA A 68 4.45 -0.17 -1.41
CA ALA A 68 4.31 -0.58 -2.81
C ALA A 68 5.50 -1.41 -3.31
N ALA A 69 6.72 -1.05 -2.92
CA ALA A 69 7.92 -1.81 -3.24
C ALA A 69 7.89 -3.20 -2.57
N LEU A 70 7.51 -3.27 -1.29
CA LEU A 70 7.39 -4.53 -0.55
C LEU A 70 6.36 -5.48 -1.17
N VAL A 71 5.19 -4.96 -1.58
CA VAL A 71 4.16 -5.75 -2.26
C VAL A 71 4.71 -6.34 -3.55
N ASN A 72 5.34 -5.52 -4.40
CA ASN A 72 5.90 -6.00 -5.66
C ASN A 72 7.03 -7.01 -5.46
N GLN A 73 7.88 -6.84 -4.44
CA GLN A 73 8.90 -7.82 -4.08
C GLN A 73 8.29 -9.18 -3.71
N ARG A 74 7.21 -9.18 -2.91
CA ARG A 74 6.52 -10.42 -2.52
C ARG A 74 5.79 -11.08 -3.68
N LEU A 75 5.13 -10.30 -4.54
CA LEU A 75 4.49 -10.81 -5.75
C LEU A 75 5.50 -11.46 -6.71
N ALA A 76 6.69 -10.87 -6.87
CA ALA A 76 7.76 -11.47 -7.67
C ALA A 76 8.32 -12.76 -7.06
N GLY A 77 8.50 -12.81 -5.73
CA GLY A 77 8.97 -13.99 -5.03
C GLY A 77 7.96 -15.15 -5.01
N ALA A 78 6.66 -14.85 -4.99
CA ALA A 78 5.59 -15.86 -5.03
C ALA A 78 5.37 -16.46 -6.44
N ALA A 79 5.87 -15.81 -7.49
CA ALA A 79 5.77 -16.29 -8.87
C ALA A 79 6.89 -17.27 -9.27
N SER A 80 7.74 -17.68 -8.31
CA SER A 80 8.90 -18.57 -8.51
C SER A 80 8.61 -20.01 -8.12
#